data_AF-A0A538Q100-F1
#
_entry.id   AF-A0A538Q100-F1
#
_cell.length_a   1.000
_cell.length_b   1.000
_cell.length_c   1.000
_cell.angle_alpha   90.00
_cell.angle_beta   90.00
_cell.angle_gamma   90.00
#
_symmetry.space_group_name_H-M   'P 1'
#
loop_
_entity.id
_entity.type
_entity.pdbx_description
1 polymer ?
#
loop_
_entity_poly.entity_id
_entity_poly.type
_entity_poly.pdbx_seq_one_letter_code
_entity_poly.pdbx_strand_id
1 'polypeptide(L)'
;MMSVIQITIGKLQTLIGMNPSIDWRMIVLDNPGGSDALTWCDLEPKVMTPLLKAYQRLVRILPASEEHRALRLLESGLHSAIQIANLSQDEFARRWAVLFPGDDALGLKVHRAALRRRGELLLHHIDEVQHNEPHYRAARFK
;
A
#
# COMPACT_ATOMS: atom_id res chain seq x y z
N MET A 1 10.02 -13.00 23.44
CA MET A 1 10.87 -12.84 22.24
C MET A 1 10.00 -12.21 21.17
N MET A 2 10.29 -11.00 20.71
CA MET A 2 9.47 -10.34 19.66
C MET A 2 9.67 -11.07 18.33
N SER A 3 8.60 -11.21 17.54
CA SER A 3 8.70 -11.84 16.21
C SER A 3 9.54 -10.96 15.27
N VAL A 4 10.20 -11.58 14.27
CA VAL A 4 10.97 -10.87 13.22
C VAL A 4 10.11 -9.81 12.51
N ILE A 5 8.82 -10.10 12.33
CA ILE A 5 7.84 -9.17 11.75
C ILE A 5 7.70 -7.92 12.62
N GLN A 6 7.56 -8.07 13.94
CA GLN A 6 7.44 -6.95 14.88
C GLN A 6 8.68 -6.05 14.91
N ILE A 7 9.87 -6.64 14.83
CA ILE A 7 11.13 -5.87 14.77
C ILE A 7 11.17 -5.03 13.48
N THR A 8 10.76 -5.61 12.37
CA THR A 8 10.79 -4.94 11.06
C THR A 8 9.73 -3.82 10.98
N ILE A 9 8.55 -4.03 11.58
CA ILE A 9 7.50 -3.01 11.66
C ILE A 9 7.90 -1.87 12.59
N GLY A 10 8.57 -2.15 13.72
CA GLY A 10 9.14 -1.11 14.58
C GLY A 10 10.17 -0.23 13.86
N LYS A 11 11.00 -0.83 13.00
CA LYS A 11 11.92 -0.08 12.12
C LYS A 11 11.18 0.79 11.11
N LEU A 12 10.10 0.28 10.49
CA LEU A 12 9.26 1.07 9.59
C LEU A 12 8.59 2.25 10.31
N GLN A 13 8.08 2.04 11.53
CA GLN A 13 7.49 3.11 12.33
C GLN A 13 8.53 4.19 12.65
N THR A 14 9.76 3.79 12.96
CA THR A 14 10.88 4.72 13.17
C THR A 14 11.16 5.55 11.92
N LEU A 15 11.24 4.89 10.75
CA LEU A 15 11.43 5.56 9.45
C LEU A 15 10.32 6.59 9.18
N ILE A 16 9.06 6.22 9.43
CA ILE A 16 7.91 7.13 9.25
C ILE A 16 8.03 8.34 10.20
N GLY A 17 8.36 8.10 11.47
CA GLY A 17 8.52 9.15 12.47
C GLY A 17 9.67 10.13 12.18
N MET A 18 10.74 9.65 11.52
CA MET A 18 11.87 10.49 11.10
C MET A 18 11.57 11.37 9.89
N ASN A 19 10.50 11.08 9.15
CA ASN A 19 10.14 11.79 7.91
C ASN A 19 8.72 12.39 8.01
N PRO A 20 8.45 13.30 8.98
CA PRO A 20 7.10 13.78 9.27
C PRO A 20 6.52 14.71 8.19
N SER A 21 7.37 15.32 7.37
CA SER A 21 6.94 16.20 6.26
C SER A 21 6.57 15.45 4.98
N ILE A 22 6.77 14.13 4.95
CA ILE A 22 6.49 13.32 3.77
C ILE A 22 5.00 12.98 3.72
N ASP A 23 4.37 13.33 2.60
CA ASP A 23 3.08 12.78 2.23
C ASP A 23 3.27 11.35 1.69
N TRP A 24 2.99 10.38 2.56
CA TRP A 24 3.12 8.95 2.23
C TRP A 24 2.16 8.47 1.16
N ARG A 25 1.05 9.18 0.89
CA ARG A 25 0.17 8.83 -0.24
C ARG A 25 0.80 9.18 -1.57
N MET A 26 1.49 10.31 -1.62
CA MET A 26 1.91 10.95 -2.87
C MET A 26 3.36 10.67 -3.27
N ILE A 27 4.23 10.33 -2.31
CA ILE A 27 5.64 10.05 -2.61
C ILE A 27 5.81 8.93 -3.65
N VAL A 28 6.74 9.09 -4.59
CA VAL A 28 7.01 8.11 -5.65
C VAL A 28 8.23 7.26 -5.27
N LEU A 29 7.99 6.06 -4.75
CA LEU A 29 9.05 5.15 -4.27
C LEU A 29 9.67 4.27 -5.38
N ASP A 30 9.21 4.40 -6.62
CA ASP A 30 9.74 3.64 -7.78
C ASP A 30 10.86 4.39 -8.52
N ASN A 31 11.08 5.66 -8.18
CA ASN A 31 12.17 6.49 -8.71
C ASN A 31 13.23 6.70 -7.61
N PRO A 32 14.54 6.63 -7.93
CA PRO A 32 15.62 7.06 -7.04
C PRO A 32 15.31 8.34 -6.25
N GLY A 33 14.81 9.39 -6.91
CA GLY A 33 14.58 10.69 -6.27
C GLY A 33 13.59 10.68 -5.10
N GLY A 34 12.61 9.77 -5.09
CA GLY A 34 11.69 9.65 -3.95
C GLY A 34 12.29 8.87 -2.79
N SER A 35 13.21 7.94 -3.05
CA SER A 35 13.92 7.19 -2.00
C SER A 35 15.09 7.99 -1.42
N ASP A 36 15.72 8.83 -2.24
CA ASP A 36 16.84 9.71 -1.86
C ASP A 36 16.38 10.86 -0.94
N ALA A 37 15.10 11.25 -1.03
CA ALA A 37 14.49 12.25 -0.16
C ALA A 37 14.23 11.74 1.28
N LEU A 38 14.40 10.44 1.54
CA LEU A 38 14.11 9.84 2.84
C LEU A 38 15.34 9.81 3.74
N THR A 39 15.12 10.15 5.00
CA THR A 39 16.12 9.96 6.06
C THR A 39 16.08 8.51 6.54
N TRP A 40 17.11 7.73 6.23
CA TRP A 40 17.14 6.29 6.51
C TRP A 40 17.75 5.89 7.87
N CYS A 41 18.57 6.73 8.52
CA CYS A 41 19.17 6.51 9.85
C CYS A 41 19.55 5.04 10.14
N ASP A 42 20.56 4.53 9.41
CA ASP A 42 21.10 3.18 9.52
C ASP A 42 20.17 2.03 9.08
N LEU A 43 18.97 2.33 8.59
CA LEU A 43 18.10 1.35 7.95
C LEU A 43 18.56 1.08 6.52
N GLU A 44 18.71 -0.19 6.17
CA GLU A 44 19.10 -0.57 4.81
C GLU A 44 17.93 -0.37 3.83
N PRO A 45 18.05 0.54 2.83
CA PRO A 45 16.93 0.86 1.94
C PRO A 45 16.41 -0.34 1.16
N LYS A 46 17.30 -1.24 0.73
CA LYS A 46 16.93 -2.45 -0.03
C LYS A 46 16.01 -3.38 0.75
N VAL A 47 16.22 -3.48 2.07
CA VAL A 47 15.43 -4.33 2.96
C VAL A 47 14.10 -3.66 3.31
N MET A 48 14.10 -2.34 3.52
CA MET A 48 12.93 -1.59 3.98
C MET A 48 11.97 -1.18 2.87
N THR A 49 12.46 -0.97 1.64
CA THR A 49 11.66 -0.47 0.51
C THR A 49 10.42 -1.34 0.21
N PRO A 50 10.50 -2.69 0.17
CA PRO A 50 9.31 -3.52 -0.07
C PRO A 50 8.21 -3.30 0.98
N LEU A 51 8.60 -3.16 2.26
CA LEU A 51 7.67 -2.93 3.37
C LEU A 51 7.12 -1.51 3.34
N LEU A 52 7.94 -0.52 3.02
CA LEU A 52 7.51 0.87 2.85
C LEU A 52 6.50 1.02 1.70
N LYS A 53 6.73 0.33 0.57
CA LYS A 53 5.76 0.25 -0.52
C LYS A 53 4.46 -0.42 -0.10
N ALA A 54 4.53 -1.47 0.73
CA ALA A 54 3.33 -2.10 1.29
C ALA A 54 2.55 -1.14 2.19
N TYR A 55 3.23 -0.41 3.08
CA TYR A 55 2.65 0.65 3.89
C TYR A 55 1.93 1.69 3.02
N GLN A 56 2.61 2.25 2.03
CA GLN A 56 2.04 3.23 1.12
C GLN A 56 0.79 2.72 0.40
N ARG A 57 0.80 1.46 -0.07
CA ARG A 57 -0.38 0.84 -0.71
C ARG A 57 -1.60 0.83 0.21
N LEU A 58 -1.40 0.62 1.52
CA LEU A 58 -2.48 0.61 2.51
C LEU A 58 -2.93 2.03 2.88
N VAL A 59 -2.00 2.96 3.03
CA VAL A 59 -2.34 4.38 3.26
C VAL A 59 -3.26 4.90 2.14
N ARG A 60 -2.99 4.53 0.88
CA ARG A 60 -3.81 4.94 -0.28
C ARG A 60 -5.25 4.43 -0.27
N ILE A 61 -5.57 3.34 0.43
CA ILE A 61 -6.94 2.81 0.53
C ILE A 61 -7.66 3.21 1.82
N LEU A 62 -6.92 3.73 2.80
CA LEU A 62 -7.49 4.26 4.03
C LEU A 62 -8.02 5.69 3.80
N PRO A 63 -9.10 6.10 4.49
CA PRO A 63 -9.44 7.51 4.62
C PRO A 63 -8.26 8.32 5.21
N ALA A 64 -8.16 9.60 4.86
CA ALA A 64 -7.06 10.47 5.31
C ALA A 64 -6.91 10.52 6.84
N SER A 65 -8.02 10.52 7.59
CA SER A 65 -8.00 10.50 9.06
C SER A 65 -7.47 9.19 9.66
N GLU A 66 -7.44 8.10 8.88
CA GLU A 66 -7.20 6.75 9.38
C GLU A 66 -5.82 6.18 9.00
N GLU A 67 -4.91 6.99 8.47
CA GLU A 67 -3.57 6.53 8.02
C GLU A 67 -2.78 5.79 9.09
N HIS A 68 -2.94 6.18 10.34
CA HIS A 68 -2.31 5.54 11.51
C HIS A 68 -2.64 4.03 11.61
N ARG A 69 -3.71 3.56 10.97
CA ARG A 69 -4.08 2.13 10.93
C ARG A 69 -3.30 1.32 9.90
N ALA A 70 -2.58 1.94 8.96
CA ALA A 70 -1.82 1.23 7.93
C ALA A 70 -0.75 0.30 8.53
N LEU A 71 -0.08 0.73 9.61
CA LEU A 71 0.88 -0.12 10.33
C LEU A 71 0.18 -1.35 10.93
N ARG A 72 -0.98 -1.19 11.56
CA ARG A 72 -1.75 -2.31 12.12
C ARG A 72 -2.24 -3.28 11.04
N LEU A 73 -2.61 -2.76 9.87
CA LEU A 73 -2.95 -3.60 8.72
C LEU A 73 -1.74 -4.43 8.26
N LEU A 74 -0.55 -3.84 8.18
CA LEU A 74 0.70 -4.58 7.91
C LEU A 74 0.98 -5.64 8.97
N GLU A 75 0.85 -5.30 10.25
CA GLU A 75 1.03 -6.24 11.37
C GLU A 75 0.09 -7.44 11.26
N SER A 76 -1.12 -7.23 10.74
CA SER A 76 -2.09 -8.29 10.49
C SER A 76 -1.83 -9.12 9.22
N GLY A 77 -0.76 -8.81 8.47
CA GLY A 77 -0.37 -9.50 7.25
C GLY A 77 -1.02 -8.98 5.95
N LEU A 78 -1.74 -7.86 6.01
CA LEU A 78 -2.31 -7.21 4.82
C LEU A 78 -1.30 -6.22 4.24
N HIS A 79 -0.86 -6.44 3.00
CA HIS A 79 0.20 -5.66 2.34
C HIS A 79 -0.27 -4.91 1.10
N SER A 80 -1.53 -5.12 0.66
CA SER A 80 -2.06 -4.54 -0.57
C SER A 80 -3.59 -4.52 -0.63
N ALA A 81 -4.10 -3.60 -1.46
CA ALA A 81 -5.51 -3.56 -1.86
C ALA A 81 -5.97 -4.86 -2.54
N ILE A 82 -5.10 -5.52 -3.31
CA ILE A 82 -5.45 -6.76 -4.03
C ILE A 82 -5.79 -7.89 -3.04
N GLN A 83 -5.00 -8.05 -1.98
CA GLN A 83 -5.28 -9.05 -0.94
C GLN A 83 -6.63 -8.81 -0.28
N ILE A 84 -6.94 -7.56 0.06
CA ILE A 84 -8.23 -7.20 0.67
C ILE A 84 -9.39 -7.44 -0.31
N ALA A 85 -9.23 -7.03 -1.56
CA ALA A 85 -10.24 -7.16 -2.60
C ALA A 85 -10.54 -8.62 -3.00
N ASN A 86 -9.61 -9.55 -2.74
CA ASN A 86 -9.80 -10.98 -3.01
C ASN A 86 -10.68 -11.68 -1.98
N LEU A 87 -11.01 -11.00 -0.88
CA LEU A 87 -11.85 -11.53 0.18
C LEU A 87 -13.29 -11.04 -0.02
N SER A 88 -14.26 -11.86 0.36
CA SER A 88 -15.63 -11.39 0.46
C SER A 88 -15.72 -10.30 1.54
N GLN A 89 -16.71 -9.42 1.42
CA GLN A 89 -16.92 -8.36 2.41
C GLN A 89 -17.10 -8.95 3.81
N ASP A 90 -17.85 -10.05 3.94
CA ASP A 90 -18.12 -10.72 5.21
C ASP A 90 -16.88 -11.42 5.78
N GLU A 91 -16.04 -11.99 4.92
CA GLU A 91 -14.76 -12.55 5.36
C GLU A 91 -13.83 -11.44 5.85
N PHE A 92 -13.74 -10.33 5.12
CA PHE A 92 -12.95 -9.18 5.53
C PHE A 92 -13.45 -8.59 6.86
N ALA A 93 -14.76 -8.37 6.98
CA ALA A 93 -15.36 -7.84 8.20
C ALA A 93 -15.08 -8.76 9.39
N ARG A 94 -15.31 -10.07 9.27
CA ARG A 94 -15.07 -11.02 10.38
C ARG A 94 -13.61 -11.09 10.78
N ARG A 95 -12.69 -11.13 9.81
CA ARG A 95 -11.26 -11.39 10.07
C ARG A 95 -10.50 -10.15 10.52
N TRP A 96 -10.97 -8.95 10.19
CA TRP A 96 -10.32 -7.68 10.57
C TRP A 96 -11.22 -6.69 11.32
N ALA A 97 -12.36 -7.13 11.87
CA ALA A 97 -13.20 -6.32 12.75
C ALA A 97 -12.40 -5.64 13.87
N VAL A 98 -11.41 -6.34 14.42
CA VAL A 98 -10.52 -5.83 15.48
C VAL A 98 -9.69 -4.60 15.05
N LEU A 99 -9.48 -4.41 13.75
CA LEU A 99 -8.79 -3.22 13.21
C LEU A 99 -9.71 -2.01 13.09
N PHE A 100 -11.03 -2.21 13.18
CA PHE A 100 -12.08 -1.20 13.07
C PHE A 100 -13.09 -1.33 14.22
N PRO A 101 -12.64 -1.22 15.49
CA PRO A 101 -13.48 -1.51 16.65
C PRO A 101 -14.67 -0.54 16.71
N GLY A 102 -15.88 -1.09 16.63
CA GLY A 102 -17.13 -0.32 16.71
C GLY A 102 -17.44 0.52 15.47
N ASP A 103 -16.70 0.36 14.38
CA ASP A 103 -16.89 1.12 13.13
C ASP A 103 -16.88 0.19 11.91
N ASP A 104 -17.92 -0.62 11.81
CA ASP A 104 -18.14 -1.51 10.66
C ASP A 104 -18.24 -0.71 9.35
N ALA A 105 -18.72 0.53 9.41
CA ALA A 105 -18.82 1.41 8.26
C ALA A 105 -17.43 1.80 7.71
N LEU A 106 -16.44 2.01 8.59
CA LEU A 106 -15.06 2.21 8.18
C LEU A 106 -14.46 0.96 7.53
N GLY A 107 -14.65 -0.21 8.13
CA GLY A 107 -14.19 -1.48 7.52
C GLY A 107 -14.77 -1.67 6.11
N LEU A 108 -16.07 -1.40 5.94
CA LEU A 108 -16.74 -1.44 4.66
C LEU A 108 -16.18 -0.42 3.64
N LYS A 109 -15.89 0.81 4.07
CA LYS A 109 -15.27 1.83 3.23
C LYS A 109 -13.89 1.38 2.73
N VAL A 110 -13.08 0.80 3.61
CA VAL A 110 -11.74 0.28 3.25
C VAL A 110 -11.85 -0.87 2.25
N HIS A 111 -12.77 -1.81 2.45
CA HIS A 111 -12.99 -2.92 1.51
C HIS A 111 -13.43 -2.41 0.13
N ARG A 112 -14.38 -1.47 0.07
CA ARG A 112 -14.81 -0.83 -1.18
C ARG A 112 -13.68 -0.05 -1.88
N ALA A 113 -12.84 0.65 -1.11
CA ALA A 113 -11.68 1.35 -1.64
C ALA A 113 -10.67 0.35 -2.23
N ALA A 114 -10.45 -0.79 -1.58
CA ALA A 114 -9.59 -1.85 -2.09
C ALA A 114 -10.13 -2.46 -3.41
N LEU A 115 -11.44 -2.73 -3.49
CA LEU A 115 -12.09 -3.18 -4.72
C LEU A 115 -11.90 -2.20 -5.88
N ARG A 116 -12.15 -0.91 -5.63
CA ARG A 116 -11.95 0.16 -6.62
C ARG A 116 -10.50 0.20 -7.09
N ARG A 117 -9.56 0.18 -6.15
CA ARG A 117 -8.13 0.22 -6.48
C ARG A 117 -7.69 -0.99 -7.29
N ARG A 118 -8.21 -2.18 -7.02
CA ARG A 118 -7.95 -3.37 -7.85
C ARG A 118 -8.46 -3.16 -9.28
N GLY A 119 -9.65 -2.59 -9.45
CA GLY A 119 -10.21 -2.26 -10.77
C GLY A 119 -9.34 -1.28 -11.55
N GLU A 120 -8.89 -0.20 -10.92
CA GLU A 120 -7.98 0.78 -11.53
C GLU A 120 -6.65 0.15 -11.98
N LEU A 121 -6.05 -0.69 -11.12
CA LEU A 121 -4.80 -1.38 -11.44
C LEU A 121 -4.96 -2.36 -12.61
N LEU A 122 -6.10 -3.05 -12.68
CA LEU A 122 -6.41 -3.97 -13.78
C LEU A 122 -6.56 -3.21 -15.10
N LEU A 123 -7.29 -2.09 -15.09
CA LEU A 123 -7.46 -1.25 -16.29
C LEU A 123 -6.11 -0.70 -16.77
N HIS A 124 -5.29 -0.16 -15.86
CA HIS A 124 -3.96 0.32 -16.21
C HIS A 124 -3.09 -0.77 -16.82
N HIS A 125 -3.14 -1.99 -16.27
CA HIS A 125 -2.40 -3.11 -16.81
C HIS A 125 -2.87 -3.50 -18.22
N ILE A 126 -4.19 -3.54 -18.45
CA ILE A 126 -4.77 -3.81 -19.78
C ILE A 126 -4.31 -2.74 -20.78
N ASP A 127 -4.38 -1.47 -20.40
CA ASP A 127 -3.92 -0.37 -21.24
C ASP A 127 -2.43 -0.51 -21.58
N GLU A 128 -1.56 -0.78 -20.59
CA GLU A 128 -0.13 -0.99 -20.81
C GLU A 128 0.16 -2.14 -21.77
N VAL A 129 -0.57 -3.26 -21.65
CA VAL A 129 -0.41 -4.42 -22.54
C VAL A 129 -0.82 -4.02 -23.96
N GLN A 130 -1.99 -3.42 -24.15
CA GLN A 130 -2.50 -3.00 -25.46
C GLN A 130 -1.59 -1.98 -26.15
N HIS A 131 -1.10 -0.98 -25.42
CA HIS A 131 -0.16 0.03 -25.97
C HIS A 131 1.19 -0.55 -26.37
N ASN A 132 1.57 -1.71 -25.80
CA ASN A 132 2.81 -2.40 -26.14
C ASN A 132 2.63 -3.50 -27.21
N GLU A 133 1.40 -3.73 -27.68
CA GLU A 133 1.16 -4.68 -28.77
C GLU A 133 1.84 -4.23 -30.08
N PRO A 134 2.37 -5.18 -30.89
CA PRO A 134 3.10 -4.87 -32.11
C PRO A 134 2.31 -4.00 -33.11
N HIS A 135 0.98 -4.19 -33.16
CA HIS A 135 0.10 -3.48 -34.06
C HIS A 135 -0.03 -1.98 -33.74
N TYR A 136 0.02 -1.60 -32.45
CA TYR A 136 0.04 -0.20 -32.03
C TYR A 136 1.42 0.44 -32.22
N ARG A 137 2.51 -0.32 -32.00
CA ARG A 137 3.88 0.16 -32.24
C ARG A 137 4.14 0.48 -33.72
N ALA A 138 3.63 -0.34 -34.64
CA ALA A 138 3.80 -0.14 -36.07
C ALA A 138 3.02 1.09 -36.62
N ALA A 139 1.88 1.44 -36.02
CA ALA A 139 1.08 2.60 -36.42
C ALA A 139 1.64 3.94 -35.94
N ARG A 140 2.54 3.94 -34.95
CA ARG A 140 3.11 5.16 -34.33
C ARG A 140 4.31 5.75 -35.09
N PHE A 141 4.82 5.04 -36.09
CA PHE A 141 5.97 5.43 -36.93
C PHE A 141 5.59 5.63 -38.42
N LYS A 142 4.32 5.91 -38.72
CA LYS A 142 3.87 6.35 -40.04
C LYS A 142 3.61 7.85 -40.08
#